data_AF-A0A1S9AFR2-F1
#
_entry.id   AF-A0A1S9AFR2-F1
#
_cell.length_a   1.000
_cell.length_b   1.000
_cell.length_c   1.000
_cell.angle_alpha   90.00
_cell.angle_beta   90.00
_cell.angle_gamma   90.00
#
_symmetry.space_group_name_H-M   'P 1'
#
loop_
_entity.id
_entity.type
_entity.pdbx_description
1 polymer ?
#
loop_
_entity_poly.entity_id
_entity_poly.type
_entity_poly.pdbx_seq_one_letter_code
_entity_poly.pdbx_strand_id
1 'polypeptide(L)'
;MSVSPVQKKPAATDWHRADVVAALHKAGWSLRNLSRQSGLSDGTLKSALDRPYPKAERIIASALGVAPETIWPERYAKRDFTPVLTLSEHLRTAERTTATAAVG
;
A
#
# COMPACT_ATOMS: atom_id res chain seq x y z
N MET A 1 18.50 31.68 13.91
CA MET A 1 18.71 30.27 13.52
C MET A 1 17.35 29.58 13.52
N SER A 2 16.75 29.35 12.35
CA SER A 2 15.45 28.66 12.26
C SER A 2 15.65 27.18 12.49
N VAL A 3 15.25 26.70 13.66
CA VAL A 3 15.17 25.27 13.95
C VAL A 3 13.98 24.69 13.20
N SER A 4 14.26 24.02 12.08
CA SER A 4 13.28 23.17 11.40
C SER A 4 12.81 22.09 12.38
N PRO A 5 11.51 21.96 12.68
CA PRO A 5 11.05 20.89 13.54
C PRO A 5 11.24 19.56 12.81
N VAL A 6 12.20 18.78 13.29
CA VAL A 6 12.35 17.34 13.02
C VAL A 6 11.02 16.68 13.37
N GLN A 7 10.22 16.35 12.36
CA GLN A 7 8.96 15.64 12.56
C GLN A 7 9.26 14.23 13.09
N LYS A 8 9.01 14.06 14.39
CA LYS A 8 9.07 12.79 15.11
C LYS A 8 8.01 11.87 14.52
N LYS A 9 8.42 10.86 13.73
CA LYS A 9 7.58 9.73 13.29
C LYS A 9 7.00 9.05 14.55
N PRO A 10 5.72 9.23 14.89
CA PRO A 10 5.07 8.37 15.86
C PRO A 10 4.83 7.01 15.16
N ALA A 11 4.74 5.94 15.94
CA ALA A 11 4.51 4.59 15.46
C ALA A 11 3.45 4.56 14.34
N ALA A 12 3.80 3.90 13.24
CA ALA A 12 3.15 3.88 11.93
C ALA A 12 1.64 3.62 11.99
N THR A 13 0.87 4.67 12.27
CA THR A 13 -0.59 4.65 12.29
C THR A 13 -1.07 5.38 11.06
N ASP A 14 -2.07 4.81 10.38
CA ASP A 14 -2.74 5.47 9.27
C ASP A 14 -3.24 6.86 9.68
N TRP A 15 -3.12 7.84 8.77
CA TRP A 15 -3.68 9.17 8.99
C TRP A 15 -5.19 9.09 9.22
N HIS A 16 -5.70 9.90 10.13
CA HIS A 16 -7.13 9.99 10.33
C HIS A 16 -7.81 10.60 9.10
N ARG A 17 -9.02 10.14 8.77
CA ARG A 17 -9.79 10.64 7.60
C ARG A 17 -9.89 12.17 7.56
N ALA A 18 -10.01 12.79 8.73
CA ALA A 18 -10.13 14.23 8.89
C ALA A 18 -8.82 14.95 8.56
N ASP A 19 -7.66 14.36 8.93
CA ASP A 19 -6.34 14.93 8.63
C ASP A 19 -6.04 14.87 7.13
N VAL A 20 -6.42 13.77 6.46
CA VAL A 20 -6.30 13.66 5.00
C VAL A 20 -7.16 14.70 4.30
N VAL A 21 -8.42 14.88 4.73
CA VAL A 21 -9.31 15.91 4.17
C VAL A 21 -8.78 17.31 4.45
N ALA A 22 -8.28 17.58 5.65
CA ALA A 22 -7.69 18.86 6.01
C ALA A 22 -6.42 19.16 5.21
N ALA A 23 -5.55 18.17 5.00
CA ALA A 23 -4.37 18.30 4.15
C ALA A 23 -4.74 18.56 2.69
N LEU A 24 -5.76 17.87 2.17
CA LEU A 24 -6.29 18.13 0.83
C LEU A 24 -6.80 19.57 0.71
N HIS A 25 -7.59 20.02 1.69
CA HIS A 25 -8.10 21.39 1.71
C HIS A 25 -6.98 22.43 1.79
N LYS A 26 -5.92 22.18 2.58
CA LYS A 26 -4.73 23.03 2.64
C LYS A 26 -3.97 23.07 1.32
N ALA A 27 -3.97 21.97 0.58
CA ALA A 27 -3.41 21.89 -0.77
C ALA A 27 -4.34 22.47 -1.86
N GLY A 28 -5.53 22.98 -1.49
CA GLY A 28 -6.51 23.53 -2.44
C GLY A 28 -7.34 22.48 -3.18
N TRP A 29 -7.26 21.21 -2.76
CA TRP A 29 -8.01 20.10 -3.34
C TRP A 29 -9.23 19.75 -2.50
N SER A 30 -10.35 19.45 -3.17
CA SER A 30 -11.51 18.81 -2.54
C SER A 30 -11.70 17.41 -3.11
N LEU A 31 -12.25 16.48 -2.32
CA LEU A 31 -12.52 15.10 -2.77
C LEU A 31 -13.32 15.05 -4.08
N ARG A 32 -14.28 15.98 -4.23
CA ARG A 32 -15.11 16.11 -5.44
C ARG A 32 -14.30 16.58 -6.64
N ASN A 33 -13.40 17.54 -6.46
CA ASN A 33 -12.54 18.03 -7.54
C ASN A 33 -11.55 16.93 -7.98
N LEU A 34 -11.00 16.22 -7.01
CA LEU A 34 -10.11 15.08 -7.21
C LEU A 34 -10.79 13.93 -7.96
N SER A 35 -12.05 13.62 -7.63
CA SER A 35 -12.87 12.64 -8.33
C SER A 35 -13.10 13.06 -9.80
N ARG A 36 -13.43 14.32 -10.06
CA ARG A 36 -13.58 14.85 -11.43
C ARG A 36 -12.27 14.77 -12.23
N GLN A 37 -11.16 15.16 -11.62
CA GLN A 37 -9.84 15.14 -12.26
C GLN A 37 -9.39 13.71 -12.62
N SER A 38 -9.73 12.74 -11.76
CA SER A 38 -9.33 11.34 -11.92
C SER A 38 -10.33 10.50 -12.74
N GLY A 39 -11.49 11.06 -13.06
CA GLY A 39 -12.56 10.33 -13.75
C GLY A 39 -13.21 9.22 -12.90
N LEU A 40 -13.03 9.23 -11.59
CA LEU A 40 -13.72 8.32 -10.65
C LEU A 40 -14.99 8.96 -10.10
N SER A 41 -15.94 8.14 -9.65
CA SER A 41 -17.11 8.66 -8.94
C SER A 41 -16.73 9.22 -7.56
N ASP A 42 -17.47 10.23 -7.11
CA ASP A 42 -17.23 10.89 -5.82
C ASP A 42 -17.32 9.91 -4.64
N GLY A 43 -18.22 8.92 -4.75
CA GLY A 43 -18.38 7.85 -3.79
C GLY A 43 -17.16 6.95 -3.66
N THR A 44 -16.40 6.73 -4.76
CA THR A 44 -15.19 5.89 -4.71
C THR A 44 -14.08 6.56 -3.92
N LEU A 45 -13.87 7.86 -4.10
CA LEU A 45 -12.82 8.58 -3.37
C LEU A 45 -13.13 8.69 -1.88
N LYS A 46 -14.40 8.91 -1.54
CA LYS A 46 -14.85 8.90 -0.13
C LYS A 46 -14.67 7.51 0.50
N SER A 47 -15.07 6.46 -0.21
CA SER A 47 -14.93 5.08 0.26
C SER A 47 -13.47 4.63 0.37
N ALA A 48 -12.53 5.26 -0.35
CA ALA A 48 -11.11 4.97 -0.27
C ALA A 48 -10.46 5.40 1.06
N LEU A 49 -11.07 6.37 1.76
CA LEU A 49 -10.62 6.75 3.11
C LEU A 49 -11.00 5.66 4.12
N ASP A 50 -12.19 5.07 3.97
CA ASP A 50 -12.70 4.03 4.87
C ASP A 50 -12.16 2.63 4.52
N ARG A 51 -11.98 2.31 3.24
CA ARG A 51 -11.56 0.99 2.74
C ARG A 51 -10.29 1.09 1.88
N PRO A 52 -9.37 0.11 1.95
CA PRO A 52 -8.10 0.16 1.22
C PRO A 52 -8.31 0.08 -0.29
N TYR A 53 -8.17 1.21 -0.99
CA TYR A 53 -8.37 1.31 -2.43
C TYR A 53 -7.13 1.94 -3.10
N PRO A 54 -6.15 1.12 -3.53
CA PRO A 54 -4.81 1.59 -3.87
C PRO A 54 -4.78 2.58 -5.03
N LYS A 55 -5.75 2.50 -5.96
CA LYS A 55 -5.86 3.47 -7.06
C LYS A 55 -6.23 4.87 -6.55
N ALA A 56 -7.22 5.01 -5.65
CA ALA A 56 -7.57 6.32 -5.11
C ALA A 56 -6.56 6.83 -4.09
N GLU A 57 -5.96 5.95 -3.27
CA GLU A 57 -4.88 6.30 -2.36
C GLU A 57 -3.73 6.98 -3.11
N ARG A 58 -3.31 6.43 -4.26
CA ARG A 58 -2.28 7.03 -5.12
C ARG A 58 -2.69 8.39 -5.68
N ILE A 59 -3.96 8.57 -6.04
CA ILE A 59 -4.44 9.84 -6.60
C ILE A 59 -4.46 10.92 -5.50
N ILE A 60 -4.90 10.58 -4.28
CA ILE A 60 -4.84 11.47 -3.11
C ILE A 60 -3.40 11.84 -2.77
N ALA A 61 -2.51 10.84 -2.74
CA ALA A 61 -1.09 11.04 -2.46
C ALA A 61 -0.41 11.93 -3.52
N SER A 62 -0.73 11.72 -4.79
CA SER A 62 -0.28 12.54 -5.92
C SER A 62 -0.75 14.00 -5.79
N ALA A 63 -2.02 14.22 -5.39
CA ALA A 63 -2.54 15.57 -5.16
C ALA A 63 -1.87 16.30 -3.99
N LEU A 64 -1.40 15.55 -3.00
CA LEU A 64 -0.64 16.06 -1.85
C LEU A 64 0.87 16.14 -2.10
N GLY A 65 1.37 15.56 -3.20
CA GLY A 65 2.80 15.47 -3.50
C GLY A 65 3.60 14.57 -2.54
N VAL A 66 2.93 13.64 -1.85
CA VAL A 66 3.55 12.70 -0.90
C VAL A 66 3.38 11.26 -1.39
N ALA A 67 4.16 10.33 -0.83
CA ALA A 67 3.96 8.91 -1.09
C ALA A 67 2.70 8.40 -0.36
N PRO A 68 1.92 7.47 -0.94
CA PRO A 68 0.75 6.91 -0.27
C PRO A 68 1.12 6.14 1.01
N GLU A 69 2.32 5.59 1.09
CA GLU A 69 2.92 4.97 2.28
C GLU A 69 3.09 5.95 3.45
N THR A 70 3.22 7.25 3.17
CA THR A 70 3.33 8.28 4.23
C THR A 70 1.99 8.54 4.90
N ILE A 71 0.89 8.39 4.15
CA ILE A 71 -0.47 8.60 4.64
C ILE A 71 -1.02 7.33 5.29
N TRP A 72 -0.73 6.16 4.67
CA TRP A 72 -1.20 4.85 5.13
C TRP A 72 -0.03 3.86 5.30
N PRO A 73 0.88 4.09 6.27
CA PRO A 73 2.04 3.24 6.44
C PRO A 73 1.68 1.80 6.84
N GLU A 74 0.61 1.62 7.64
CA GLU A 74 0.21 0.28 8.09
C GLU A 74 -0.36 -0.57 6.95
N ARG A 75 -1.14 0.05 6.04
CA ARG A 75 -1.75 -0.64 4.91
C ARG A 75 -0.73 -1.10 3.87
N TYR A 76 0.25 -0.25 3.58
CA TYR A 76 1.30 -0.58 2.61
C TYR A 76 2.27 -1.62 3.20
N ALA A 77 2.63 -1.50 4.49
CA ALA A 77 3.46 -2.50 5.17
C ALA A 77 2.84 -3.92 5.16
N LYS A 78 1.51 -4.03 5.24
CA LYS A 78 0.79 -5.32 5.11
C LYS A 78 0.72 -5.84 3.67
N ARG A 79 0.82 -4.97 2.66
CA ARG A 79 0.75 -5.33 1.24
C ARG A 79 2.09 -5.77 0.64
N ASP A 80 3.21 -5.30 1.19
CA ASP A 80 4.55 -5.73 0.77
C ASP A 80 4.89 -7.16 1.22
N PHE A 81 3.97 -7.83 1.92
CA PHE A 81 4.02 -9.28 2.09
C PHE A 81 3.83 -9.94 0.73
N THR A 82 4.95 -10.13 0.02
CA THR A 82 5.04 -11.06 -1.10
C THR A 82 5.22 -12.44 -0.48
N PRO A 83 4.18 -13.29 -0.36
CA PRO A 83 4.42 -14.67 0.01
C PRO A 83 5.32 -15.23 -1.10
N VAL A 84 6.57 -15.51 -0.77
CA VAL A 84 7.41 -16.31 -1.65
C VAL A 84 6.74 -17.68 -1.67
N LEU A 85 5.92 -17.92 -2.68
CA LEU A 85 5.41 -19.26 -3.00
C LEU A 85 6.61 -20.05 -3.52
N THR A 86 7.51 -20.45 -2.63
CA THR A 86 8.57 -21.40 -2.93
C THR A 86 7.91 -22.73 -3.29
N LEU A 87 7.57 -22.88 -4.57
CA LEU A 87 6.95 -24.06 -5.16
C LEU A 87 8.02 -25.15 -5.41
N SER A 88 8.94 -25.41 -4.47
CA SER A 88 10.21 -26.08 -4.82
C SER A 88 10.79 -27.08 -3.82
N GLU A 89 10.03 -27.57 -2.83
CA GLU A 89 10.51 -28.66 -1.97
C GLU A 89 9.89 -30.04 -2.24
N HIS A 90 8.71 -30.13 -2.88
CA HIS A 90 8.03 -31.42 -3.02
C HIS A 90 8.31 -32.20 -4.32
N LEU A 91 9.02 -31.64 -5.31
CA LEU A 91 9.35 -32.36 -6.54
C LEU A 91 10.68 -33.14 -6.50
N ARG A 92 11.41 -33.14 -5.37
CA ARG A 92 12.74 -33.79 -5.25
C ARG A 92 12.78 -35.14 -4.52
N THR A 93 11.63 -35.66 -4.05
CA THR A 93 11.61 -36.89 -3.25
C THR A 93 11.15 -38.12 -4.03
N ALA A 94 10.79 -37.99 -5.31
CA ALA A 94 10.25 -39.10 -6.10
C ALA A 94 11.29 -39.88 -6.95
N GLU A 95 12.56 -39.44 -7.02
CA GLU A 95 13.51 -39.97 -8.02
C GLU A 95 14.60 -40.93 -7.46
N ARG A 96 14.41 -41.53 -6.28
CA ARG A 96 15.45 -42.42 -5.67
C ARG A 96 15.09 -43.91 -5.56
N THR A 97 14.03 -44.40 -6.21
CA THR A 97 13.55 -45.78 -6.01
C THR A 97 13.82 -46.75 -7.17
N THR A 98 14.61 -46.43 -8.20
CA THR A 98 14.85 -47.40 -9.30
C THR A 98 16.28 -47.41 -9.83
N ALA A 99 17.25 -47.88 -9.04
CA ALA A 99 18.55 -48.34 -9.56
C ALA A 99 19.34 -49.20 -8.53
N THR A 100 18.75 -50.30 -8.05
CA THR A 100 19.49 -51.43 -7.47
C THR A 100 18.89 -52.72 -8.03
N ALA A 101 19.25 -53.07 -9.26
CA ALA A 101 19.02 -54.38 -9.85
C ALA A 101 19.94 -54.54 -11.07
N ALA A 102 21.13 -55.11 -10.87
CA ALA A 102 21.90 -55.89 -11.85
C ALA A 102 23.35 -56.13 -11.37
N VAL A 103 23.55 -57.08 -10.45
CA VAL A 103 24.76 -57.93 -10.38
C VAL A 103 24.30 -59.27 -9.81
N GLY A 104 24.39 -60.33 -10.61
CA GLY A 104 24.04 -61.70 -10.22
C GLY A 104 23.55 -62.52 -11.40
#